data_AF-A0A6V8G838-F1
#
_entry.id   AF-A0A6V8G838-F1
#
_cell.length_a   1.000
_cell.length_b   1.000
_cell.length_c   1.000
_cell.angle_alpha   90.00
_cell.angle_beta   90.00
_cell.angle_gamma   90.00
#
_symmetry.space_group_name_H-M   'P 1'
#
loop_
_entity.id
_entity.type
_entity.pdbx_description
1 polymer ?
#
loop_
_entity_poly.entity_id
_entity_poly.type
_entity_poly.pdbx_seq_one_letter_code
_entity_poly.pdbx_strand_id
1 'polypeptide(L)'
;MRTYFSKIGFVLAVAGGAVGLGNAWKFPTLSAENGGFVFVLLYLFFTLTIGFSIFLAEVAMGRLSKSDLANAYSNLAIKYGNRWRYGGVFMLGGIFVLSFYLVIMGWVLKYTVVSLYYLPKTLDEAASNFQNLITTNLTSSVFFFTLSFFLTLLIVSKGLIKGIEKLNVVIMPSLFLMLVFMLFYCMGFKQGFANAFSYLFYPDFSYFKFSSIAEALGLAFFTLCLGIGCIVTYSSALDKKTNFIKSSVYIVLINLLISFIMGLIVFTFIFEFGANPHTQGAGIVFVSLMSLFNQLGALGYIFAFCFFLALFFAGITSAVSMIEPLTFYMINNYQISRVKALFLIGLFVFVFGICCILSLNLNFFSMFSFFGKDFFTLLDKLTSNFLLPLGAIACSIFVGFFINKKQIYKIFSKFISRKIFLIWLFFIRFISPIAIILVMCYQIFV
;
A
#
# COMPACT_ATOMS: atom_id res chain seq x y z
N MET A 1 -19.29 8.77 -22.88
CA MET A 1 -17.97 8.47 -22.27
C MET A 1 -18.01 7.09 -21.65
N ARG A 2 -16.90 6.34 -21.64
CA ARG A 2 -16.84 5.03 -21.00
C ARG A 2 -17.10 5.19 -19.50
N THR A 3 -17.95 4.32 -18.93
CA THR A 3 -18.33 4.29 -17.50
C THR A 3 -17.68 3.14 -16.73
N TYR A 4 -17.17 2.14 -17.45
CA TYR A 4 -16.50 0.96 -16.88
C TYR A 4 -15.01 0.93 -17.21
N PHE A 5 -14.20 0.30 -16.37
CA PHE A 5 -12.80 0.03 -16.69
C PHE A 5 -12.69 -0.89 -17.92
N SER A 6 -11.62 -0.73 -18.70
CA SER A 6 -11.19 -1.83 -19.59
C SER A 6 -10.70 -3.03 -18.77
N LYS A 7 -10.61 -4.23 -19.35
CA LYS A 7 -10.08 -5.41 -18.63
C LYS A 7 -8.67 -5.18 -18.09
N ILE A 8 -7.79 -4.62 -18.94
CA ILE A 8 -6.41 -4.29 -18.56
C ILE A 8 -6.40 -3.11 -17.59
N GLY A 9 -7.18 -2.07 -17.86
CA GLY A 9 -7.27 -0.91 -16.99
C GLY A 9 -7.76 -1.21 -15.59
N PHE A 10 -8.69 -2.16 -15.41
CA PHE A 10 -9.09 -2.63 -14.09
C PHE A 10 -7.93 -3.32 -13.37
N VAL A 11 -7.26 -4.27 -14.04
CA VAL A 11 -6.13 -4.99 -13.44
C VAL A 11 -5.02 -4.02 -13.05
N LEU A 12 -4.63 -3.12 -13.95
CA LEU A 12 -3.56 -2.15 -13.69
C LEU A 12 -3.97 -1.08 -12.67
N ALA A 13 -5.23 -0.62 -12.65
CA ALA A 13 -5.68 0.35 -11.65
C ALA A 13 -5.73 -0.25 -10.25
N VAL A 14 -6.26 -1.46 -10.09
CA VAL A 14 -6.30 -2.12 -8.77
C VAL A 14 -4.90 -2.60 -8.37
N ALA A 15 -4.10 -3.10 -9.31
CA ALA A 15 -2.71 -3.47 -9.05
C ALA A 15 -1.85 -2.25 -8.69
N GLY A 16 -2.03 -1.09 -9.31
CA GLY A 16 -1.33 0.12 -8.92
C GLY A 16 -1.85 0.73 -7.61
N GLY A 17 -3.09 0.44 -7.23
CA GLY A 17 -3.55 0.69 -5.86
C GLY A 17 -2.77 -0.16 -4.85
N ALA A 18 -2.55 -1.43 -5.16
CA ALA A 18 -1.85 -2.37 -4.29
C ALA A 18 -0.31 -2.21 -4.29
N VAL A 19 0.26 -1.91 -5.45
CA VAL A 19 1.70 -1.69 -5.64
C VAL A 19 2.03 -0.25 -5.26
N GLY A 20 2.71 -0.09 -4.12
CA GLY A 20 3.04 1.21 -3.57
C GLY A 20 4.31 1.22 -2.72
N LEU A 21 4.41 2.23 -1.86
CA LEU A 21 5.44 2.32 -0.81
C LEU A 21 5.44 1.10 0.12
N GLY A 22 4.33 0.36 0.22
CA GLY A 22 4.28 -0.92 0.94
C GLY A 22 5.26 -1.96 0.37
N ASN A 23 5.35 -2.09 -0.96
CA ASN A 23 6.23 -3.06 -1.62
C ASN A 23 7.67 -2.57 -1.69
N ALA A 24 7.84 -1.26 -1.84
CA ALA A 24 9.10 -0.67 -2.26
C ALA A 24 9.89 -0.06 -1.09
N TRP A 25 9.23 0.24 0.02
CA TRP A 25 9.84 0.78 1.23
C TRP A 25 9.53 -0.08 2.46
N LYS A 26 8.26 -0.40 2.73
CA LYS A 26 7.86 -1.15 3.93
C LYS A 26 8.29 -2.62 3.88
N PHE A 27 8.16 -3.30 2.73
CA PHE A 27 8.56 -4.71 2.57
C PHE A 27 10.06 -4.94 2.82
N PRO A 28 11.01 -4.22 2.19
CA PRO A 28 12.43 -4.39 2.49
C PRO A 28 12.76 -4.07 3.95
N THR A 29 12.16 -3.00 4.51
CA THR A 29 12.35 -2.60 5.91
C THR A 29 11.91 -3.71 6.88
N LEU A 30 10.66 -4.19 6.74
CA LEU A 30 10.12 -5.21 7.63
C LEU A 30 10.79 -6.57 7.41
N SER A 31 11.17 -6.91 6.18
CA SER A 31 11.95 -8.12 5.90
C SER A 31 13.31 -8.07 6.59
N ALA A 32 13.98 -6.90 6.59
CA ALA A 32 15.21 -6.71 7.34
C ALA A 32 14.97 -6.89 8.85
N GLU A 33 13.98 -6.21 9.44
CA GLU A 33 13.74 -6.23 10.89
C GLU A 33 13.28 -7.60 11.44
N ASN A 34 12.67 -8.43 10.57
CA ASN A 34 11.98 -9.66 10.97
C ASN A 34 12.58 -10.96 10.38
N GLY A 35 13.84 -10.92 9.93
CA GLY A 35 14.59 -12.13 9.63
C GLY A 35 14.46 -12.67 8.21
N GLY A 36 14.39 -11.79 7.20
CA GLY A 36 14.49 -12.17 5.79
C GLY A 36 13.43 -13.19 5.38
N PHE A 37 13.89 -14.39 5.02
CA PHE A 37 13.07 -15.52 4.54
C PHE A 37 11.83 -15.81 5.38
N VAL A 38 11.95 -15.85 6.71
CA VAL A 38 10.82 -16.18 7.59
C VAL A 38 9.70 -15.18 7.44
N PHE A 39 10.05 -13.89 7.40
CA PHE A 39 9.10 -12.82 7.18
C PHE A 39 8.48 -12.92 5.79
N VAL A 40 9.28 -13.21 4.76
CA VAL A 40 8.79 -13.41 3.37
C VAL A 40 7.77 -14.54 3.30
N LEU A 41 8.03 -15.67 3.99
CA LEU A 41 7.14 -16.82 4.02
C LEU A 41 5.81 -16.49 4.72
N LEU A 42 5.86 -15.81 5.87
CA LEU A 42 4.66 -15.34 6.58
C LEU A 42 3.86 -14.35 5.73
N TYR A 43 4.55 -13.39 5.10
CA TYR A 43 3.93 -12.41 4.21
C TYR A 43 3.23 -13.09 3.02
N LEU A 44 3.88 -14.07 2.38
CA LEU A 44 3.29 -14.88 1.32
C LEU A 44 2.07 -15.65 1.81
N PHE A 45 2.19 -16.33 2.94
CA PHE A 45 1.10 -17.09 3.54
C PHE A 45 -0.11 -16.20 3.79
N PHE A 46 0.06 -15.08 4.49
CA PHE A 46 -1.04 -14.16 4.78
C PHE A 46 -1.62 -13.49 3.55
N THR A 47 -0.79 -13.10 2.59
CA THR A 47 -1.24 -12.46 1.34
C THR A 47 -2.05 -13.44 0.48
N LEU A 48 -1.58 -14.68 0.30
CA LEU A 48 -2.22 -15.67 -0.57
C LEU A 48 -3.44 -16.35 0.07
N THR A 49 -3.55 -16.35 1.41
CA THR A 49 -4.68 -16.96 2.12
C THR A 49 -5.70 -15.91 2.58
N ILE A 50 -5.43 -15.21 3.68
CA ILE A 50 -6.32 -14.24 4.31
C ILE A 50 -6.51 -13.02 3.40
N GLY A 51 -5.42 -12.39 2.97
CA GLY A 51 -5.44 -11.18 2.16
C GLY A 51 -6.21 -11.39 0.86
N PHE A 52 -5.88 -12.43 0.10
CA PHE A 52 -6.56 -12.77 -1.14
C PHE A 52 -8.04 -13.13 -0.94
N SER A 53 -8.38 -13.82 0.15
CA SER A 53 -9.79 -14.15 0.43
C SER A 53 -10.62 -12.89 0.63
N ILE A 54 -10.15 -11.95 1.45
CA ILE A 54 -10.82 -10.66 1.73
C ILE A 54 -10.81 -9.78 0.49
N PHE A 55 -9.72 -9.79 -0.28
CA PHE A 55 -9.65 -9.10 -1.56
C PHE A 55 -10.79 -9.55 -2.49
N LEU A 56 -11.01 -10.85 -2.65
CA LEU A 56 -12.13 -11.39 -3.43
C LEU A 56 -13.49 -10.99 -2.86
N ALA A 57 -13.60 -10.88 -1.53
CA ALA A 57 -14.81 -10.43 -0.86
C ALA A 57 -15.13 -8.96 -1.20
N GLU A 58 -14.14 -8.07 -1.15
CA GLU A 58 -14.31 -6.67 -1.55
C GLU A 58 -14.62 -6.51 -3.04
N VAL A 59 -13.95 -7.27 -3.92
CA VAL A 59 -14.26 -7.27 -5.36
C VAL A 59 -15.69 -7.72 -5.62
N ALA A 60 -16.13 -8.79 -4.93
CA ALA A 60 -17.50 -9.28 -5.04
C ALA A 60 -18.51 -8.24 -4.55
N MET A 61 -18.22 -7.60 -3.41
CA MET A 61 -19.09 -6.59 -2.80
C MET A 61 -19.25 -5.36 -3.69
N GLY A 62 -18.16 -4.79 -4.22
CA GLY A 62 -18.24 -3.64 -5.13
C GLY A 62 -18.91 -3.99 -6.45
N ARG A 63 -18.62 -5.17 -7.02
CA ARG A 63 -19.27 -5.64 -8.25
C ARG A 63 -20.77 -5.83 -8.10
N LEU A 64 -21.23 -6.37 -6.98
CA LEU A 64 -22.65 -6.63 -6.72
C LEU A 64 -23.41 -5.34 -6.40
N SER A 65 -22.83 -4.46 -5.59
CA SER A 65 -23.49 -3.23 -5.12
C SER A 65 -23.52 -2.13 -6.16
N LYS A 66 -22.48 -2.02 -7.01
CA LYS A 66 -22.31 -0.90 -7.95
C LYS A 66 -22.35 0.48 -7.26
N SER A 67 -21.94 0.54 -5.99
CA SER A 67 -21.98 1.74 -5.16
C SER A 67 -20.69 1.89 -4.34
N ASP A 68 -20.59 3.00 -3.60
CA ASP A 68 -19.55 3.21 -2.58
C ASP A 68 -19.67 2.20 -1.43
N LEU A 69 -18.66 2.17 -0.54
CA LEU A 69 -18.54 1.19 0.55
C LEU A 69 -19.75 1.21 1.49
N ALA A 70 -20.18 2.40 1.94
CA ALA A 70 -21.29 2.54 2.88
C ALA A 70 -22.60 2.01 2.29
N ASN A 71 -22.88 2.41 1.05
CA ASN A 71 -24.07 1.95 0.34
C ASN A 71 -23.95 0.47 -0.06
N ALA A 72 -22.75 -0.06 -0.29
CA ALA A 72 -22.55 -1.48 -0.57
C ALA A 72 -22.93 -2.34 0.63
N TYR A 73 -22.50 -1.93 1.83
CA TYR A 73 -22.93 -2.54 3.08
C TYR A 73 -24.46 -2.45 3.27
N SER A 74 -25.07 -1.29 3.03
CA SER A 74 -26.50 -1.11 3.22
C SER A 74 -27.34 -1.94 2.22
N ASN A 75 -26.98 -1.89 0.93
CA ASN A 75 -27.78 -2.44 -0.16
C ASN A 75 -27.70 -3.97 -0.28
N LEU A 76 -26.58 -4.56 0.14
CA LEU A 76 -26.36 -6.01 0.03
C LEU A 76 -26.75 -6.78 1.30
N ALA A 77 -27.06 -6.08 2.39
CA ALA A 77 -27.42 -6.68 3.66
C ALA A 77 -28.81 -7.36 3.58
N ILE A 78 -28.88 -8.64 3.95
CA ILE A 78 -30.17 -9.34 4.15
C ILE A 78 -30.90 -8.78 5.38
N LYS A 79 -30.14 -8.35 6.40
CA LYS A 79 -30.66 -7.83 7.67
C LYS A 79 -29.81 -6.65 8.14
N TYR A 80 -30.46 -5.68 8.79
CA TYR A 80 -29.81 -4.52 9.41
C TYR A 80 -29.04 -3.60 8.45
N GLY A 81 -29.51 -3.42 7.20
CA GLY A 81 -28.83 -2.59 6.20
C GLY A 81 -28.46 -1.19 6.70
N ASN A 82 -29.39 -0.50 7.36
CA ASN A 82 -29.12 0.83 7.94
C ASN A 82 -27.99 0.84 8.98
N ARG A 83 -27.81 -0.24 9.75
CA ARG A 83 -26.69 -0.36 10.71
C ARG A 83 -25.39 -0.68 10.00
N TRP A 84 -25.43 -1.57 9.01
CA TRP A 84 -24.27 -1.92 8.20
C TRP A 84 -23.72 -0.74 7.41
N ARG A 85 -24.55 0.24 7.05
CA ARG A 85 -24.11 1.50 6.43
C ARG A 85 -22.98 2.19 7.22
N TYR A 86 -22.98 2.10 8.56
CA TYR A 86 -21.91 2.66 9.39
C TYR A 86 -20.54 2.01 9.17
N GLY A 87 -20.49 0.78 8.62
CA GLY A 87 -19.24 0.16 8.15
C GLY A 87 -18.54 0.97 7.07
N GLY A 88 -19.22 1.92 6.43
CA GLY A 88 -18.59 2.92 5.56
C GLY A 88 -17.53 3.79 6.26
N VAL A 89 -17.52 3.87 7.60
CA VAL A 89 -16.53 4.65 8.37
C VAL A 89 -15.10 4.23 8.08
N PHE A 90 -14.86 2.96 7.70
CA PHE A 90 -13.51 2.47 7.40
C PHE A 90 -12.88 3.13 6.16
N MET A 91 -13.64 3.83 5.32
CA MET A 91 -13.07 4.68 4.27
C MET A 91 -12.18 5.80 4.83
N LEU A 92 -12.41 6.24 6.08
CA LEU A 92 -11.53 7.20 6.75
C LEU A 92 -10.12 6.64 6.98
N GLY A 93 -9.98 5.31 7.08
CA GLY A 93 -8.66 4.66 7.13
C GLY A 93 -7.81 5.02 5.92
N GLY A 94 -8.40 5.06 4.72
CA GLY A 94 -7.71 5.50 3.51
C GLY A 94 -7.25 6.96 3.56
N ILE A 95 -8.04 7.85 4.17
CA ILE A 95 -7.71 9.27 4.32
C ILE A 95 -6.58 9.48 5.33
N PHE A 96 -6.61 8.77 6.45
CA PHE A 96 -5.54 8.82 7.44
C PHE A 96 -4.24 8.24 6.89
N VAL A 97 -4.31 7.10 6.19
CA VAL A 97 -3.14 6.55 5.50
C VAL A 97 -2.60 7.55 4.50
N LEU A 98 -3.45 8.10 3.63
CA LEU A 98 -3.04 9.06 2.61
C LEU A 98 -2.32 10.28 3.22
N SER A 99 -2.75 10.75 4.39
CA SER A 99 -2.19 11.93 5.04
C SER A 99 -0.69 11.80 5.32
N PHE A 100 -0.26 10.71 5.97
CA PHE A 100 1.18 10.45 6.19
C PHE A 100 1.87 9.87 4.96
N TYR A 101 1.14 9.13 4.11
CA TYR A 101 1.69 8.52 2.90
C TYR A 101 2.18 9.59 1.92
N LEU A 102 1.45 10.71 1.76
CA LEU A 102 1.89 11.83 0.93
C LEU A 102 3.13 12.54 1.47
N VAL A 103 3.38 12.49 2.78
CA VAL A 103 4.63 12.98 3.39
C VAL A 103 5.80 12.12 2.93
N ILE A 104 5.68 10.79 3.02
CA ILE A 104 6.70 9.86 2.53
C ILE A 104 6.89 10.02 1.01
N MET A 105 5.80 10.16 0.25
CA MET A 105 5.87 10.43 -1.19
C MET A 105 6.58 11.76 -1.49
N GLY A 106 6.45 12.77 -0.63
CA GLY A 106 7.23 14.00 -0.67
C GLY A 106 8.73 13.76 -0.49
N TRP A 107 9.13 12.91 0.45
CA TRP A 107 10.55 12.50 0.58
C TRP A 107 11.02 11.82 -0.69
N VAL A 108 10.26 10.85 -1.19
CA VAL A 108 10.59 10.15 -2.44
C VAL A 108 10.79 11.12 -3.59
N LEU A 109 9.86 12.06 -3.78
CA LEU A 109 9.94 13.06 -4.84
C LEU A 109 11.16 13.98 -4.69
N LYS A 110 11.51 14.38 -3.46
CA LYS A 110 12.76 15.12 -3.20
C LYS A 110 13.97 14.30 -3.64
N TYR A 111 14.05 13.04 -3.22
CA TYR A 111 15.19 12.19 -3.56
C TYR A 111 15.23 11.81 -5.04
N THR A 112 14.09 11.75 -5.75
CA THR A 112 14.06 11.68 -7.21
C THR A 112 14.79 12.88 -7.84
N VAL A 113 14.52 14.09 -7.36
CA VAL A 113 15.14 15.32 -7.87
C VAL A 113 16.62 15.40 -7.48
N VAL A 114 16.96 15.13 -6.22
CA VAL A 114 18.35 15.17 -5.71
C VAL A 114 19.25 14.18 -6.45
N SER A 115 18.74 12.99 -6.78
CA SER A 115 19.47 11.95 -7.50
C SER A 115 19.95 12.37 -8.89
N LEU A 116 19.44 13.47 -9.46
CA LEU A 116 19.91 14.01 -10.74
C LEU A 116 21.27 14.70 -10.65
N TYR A 117 21.67 15.18 -9.48
CA TYR A 117 22.85 16.03 -9.33
C TYR A 117 23.68 15.78 -8.07
N TYR A 118 23.19 15.01 -7.10
CA TYR A 118 23.92 14.73 -5.87
C TYR A 118 23.68 13.32 -5.33
N LEU A 119 24.76 12.65 -4.93
CA LEU A 119 24.76 11.43 -4.13
C LEU A 119 25.72 11.58 -2.95
N PRO A 120 25.30 11.18 -1.73
CA PRO A 120 26.16 11.24 -0.55
C PRO A 120 27.29 10.21 -0.64
N LYS A 121 28.47 10.55 -0.14
CA LYS A 121 29.66 9.70 -0.20
C LYS A 121 29.69 8.66 0.92
N THR A 122 29.12 8.99 2.08
CA THR A 122 29.11 8.12 3.27
C THR A 122 27.70 7.88 3.78
N LEU A 123 27.54 6.81 4.57
CA LEU A 123 26.28 6.52 5.27
C LEU A 123 25.90 7.64 6.24
N ASP A 124 26.88 8.20 6.96
CA ASP A 124 26.63 9.28 7.93
C ASP A 124 26.17 10.57 7.23
N GLU A 125 26.75 10.90 6.08
CA GLU A 125 26.32 12.03 5.25
C GLU A 125 24.88 11.80 4.74
N ALA A 126 24.58 10.59 4.26
CA ALA A 126 23.22 10.24 3.83
C ALA A 126 22.20 10.31 4.98
N ALA A 127 22.58 9.80 6.16
CA ALA A 127 21.76 9.83 7.37
C ALA A 127 21.51 11.26 7.84
N SER A 128 22.56 12.09 7.88
CA SER A 128 22.46 13.51 8.24
C SER A 128 21.57 14.27 7.26
N ASN A 129 21.71 14.03 5.95
CA ASN A 129 20.87 14.65 4.93
C ASN A 129 19.39 14.28 5.08
N PHE A 130 19.10 13.00 5.36
CA PHE A 130 17.73 12.54 5.58
C PHE A 130 17.15 13.08 6.89
N GLN A 131 17.92 13.03 7.98
CA GLN A 131 17.54 13.61 9.26
C GLN A 131 17.26 15.10 9.12
N ASN A 132 18.16 15.87 8.50
CA ASN A 132 17.96 17.29 8.25
C ASN A 132 16.66 17.57 7.47
N LEU A 133 16.34 16.75 6.45
CA LEU A 133 15.05 16.86 5.74
C LEU A 133 13.86 16.73 6.68
N ILE A 134 13.81 15.65 7.47
CA ILE A 134 12.62 15.32 8.28
C ILE A 134 12.53 16.15 9.56
N THR A 135 13.66 16.53 10.16
CA THR A 135 13.70 17.15 11.49
C THR A 135 13.86 18.66 11.49
N THR A 136 14.50 19.23 10.47
CA THR A 136 14.98 20.63 10.51
C THR A 136 14.50 21.45 9.32
N ASN A 137 14.66 20.94 8.10
CA ASN A 137 14.32 21.63 6.85
C ASN A 137 12.82 21.55 6.54
N LEU A 138 12.03 22.27 7.33
CA LEU A 138 10.57 22.33 7.22
C LEU A 138 10.12 22.80 5.83
N THR A 139 10.78 23.81 5.27
CA THR A 139 10.45 24.37 3.95
C THR A 139 10.49 23.31 2.85
N SER A 140 11.58 22.53 2.79
CA SER A 140 11.73 21.48 1.79
C SER A 140 10.69 20.36 1.99
N SER A 141 10.49 19.92 3.23
CA SER A 141 9.50 18.89 3.56
C SER A 141 8.07 19.30 3.18
N VAL A 142 7.64 20.51 3.56
CA VAL A 142 6.31 21.04 3.21
C VAL A 142 6.15 21.24 1.71
N PHE A 143 7.18 21.73 1.02
CA PHE A 143 7.14 21.94 -0.43
C PHE A 143 6.89 20.63 -1.19
N PHE A 144 7.71 19.60 -0.96
CA PHE A 144 7.57 18.33 -1.67
C PHE A 144 6.31 17.55 -1.27
N PHE A 145 5.87 17.64 -0.01
CA PHE A 145 4.56 17.14 0.42
C PHE A 145 3.42 17.82 -0.34
N THR A 146 3.44 19.15 -0.41
CA THR A 146 2.41 19.94 -1.08
C THR A 146 2.36 19.61 -2.57
N LEU A 147 3.52 19.47 -3.22
CA LEU A 147 3.62 19.05 -4.62
C LEU A 147 3.00 17.65 -4.83
N SER A 148 3.40 16.69 -4.00
CA SER A 148 2.84 15.33 -3.97
C SER A 148 1.32 15.33 -3.81
N PHE A 149 0.81 16.12 -2.86
CA PHE A 149 -0.63 16.29 -2.60
C PHE A 149 -1.39 16.83 -3.83
N PHE A 150 -0.89 17.90 -4.45
CA PHE A 150 -1.55 18.48 -5.62
C PHE A 150 -1.51 17.53 -6.82
N LEU A 151 -0.41 16.82 -7.05
CA LEU A 151 -0.34 15.82 -8.13
C LEU A 151 -1.39 14.72 -7.94
N THR A 152 -1.58 14.21 -6.73
CA THR A 152 -2.63 13.24 -6.40
C THR A 152 -4.02 13.81 -6.68
N LEU A 153 -4.35 15.01 -6.16
CA LEU A 153 -5.66 15.63 -6.39
C LEU A 153 -5.94 15.91 -7.87
N LEU A 154 -4.94 16.36 -8.62
CA LEU A 154 -5.06 16.63 -10.06
C LEU A 154 -5.45 15.37 -10.83
N ILE A 155 -4.89 14.21 -10.49
CA ILE A 155 -5.23 12.94 -11.14
C ILE A 155 -6.66 12.53 -10.77
N VAL A 156 -7.00 12.55 -9.48
CA VAL A 156 -8.30 12.08 -9.00
C VAL A 156 -9.45 13.01 -9.43
N SER A 157 -9.18 14.29 -9.64
CA SER A 157 -10.15 15.25 -10.18
C SER A 157 -10.71 14.82 -11.55
N LYS A 158 -9.91 14.08 -12.34
CA LYS A 158 -10.31 13.54 -13.65
C LYS A 158 -11.14 12.25 -13.55
N GLY A 159 -11.33 11.71 -12.35
CA GLY A 159 -12.15 10.53 -12.05
C GLY A 159 -11.49 9.19 -12.42
N LEU A 160 -12.23 8.10 -12.18
CA LEU A 160 -11.73 6.71 -12.32
C LEU A 160 -11.09 6.41 -13.68
N ILE A 161 -11.73 6.81 -14.78
CA ILE A 161 -11.29 6.40 -16.13
C ILE A 161 -10.28 7.38 -16.73
N LYS A 162 -10.59 8.68 -16.74
CA LYS A 162 -9.70 9.68 -17.36
C LYS A 162 -8.51 10.06 -16.48
N GLY A 163 -8.60 9.82 -15.18
CA GLY A 163 -7.51 10.01 -14.22
C GLY A 163 -6.82 8.69 -13.90
N ILE A 164 -7.43 7.91 -13.01
CA ILE A 164 -6.81 6.73 -12.38
C ILE A 164 -6.44 5.65 -13.41
N GLU A 165 -7.34 5.25 -14.30
CA GLU A 165 -7.03 4.22 -15.31
C GLU A 165 -5.94 4.69 -16.27
N LYS A 166 -6.07 5.92 -16.78
CA LYS A 166 -5.09 6.49 -17.73
C LYS A 166 -3.70 6.60 -17.12
N LEU A 167 -3.61 6.98 -15.84
CA LEU A 167 -2.36 6.98 -15.09
C LEU A 167 -1.76 5.58 -15.03
N ASN A 168 -2.53 4.61 -14.50
CA ASN A 168 -2.02 3.26 -14.21
C ASN A 168 -1.65 2.46 -15.46
N VAL A 169 -2.34 2.66 -16.58
CA VAL A 169 -2.00 2.01 -17.86
C VAL A 169 -0.61 2.42 -18.37
N VAL A 170 -0.12 3.60 -17.98
CA VAL A 170 1.22 4.08 -18.34
C VAL A 170 2.23 3.80 -17.23
N ILE A 171 1.91 4.22 -16.00
CA ILE A 171 2.84 4.21 -14.89
C ILE A 171 3.21 2.79 -14.44
N MET A 172 2.25 1.85 -14.38
CA MET A 172 2.54 0.50 -13.89
C MET A 172 3.51 -0.27 -14.82
N PRO A 173 3.32 -0.27 -16.15
CA PRO A 173 4.33 -0.84 -17.05
C PRO A 173 5.69 -0.12 -16.98
N SER A 174 5.72 1.21 -16.92
CA SER A 174 6.97 1.97 -16.79
C SER A 174 7.73 1.61 -15.52
N LEU A 175 7.04 1.55 -14.38
CA LEU A 175 7.59 1.09 -13.11
C LEU A 175 8.18 -0.31 -13.24
N PHE A 176 7.43 -1.26 -13.82
CA PHE A 176 7.89 -2.63 -13.96
C PHE A 176 9.16 -2.72 -14.82
N LEU A 177 9.21 -2.00 -15.94
CA LEU A 177 10.38 -1.96 -16.82
C LEU A 177 11.62 -1.38 -16.12
N MET A 178 11.45 -0.31 -15.34
CA MET A 178 12.55 0.29 -14.58
C MET A 178 13.11 -0.68 -13.54
N LEU A 179 12.24 -1.41 -12.84
CA LEU A 179 12.66 -2.39 -11.84
C LEU A 179 13.32 -3.61 -12.48
N VAL A 180 12.80 -4.09 -13.60
CA VAL A 180 13.43 -5.20 -14.34
C VAL A 180 14.80 -4.80 -14.85
N PHE A 181 14.95 -3.59 -15.40
CA PHE A 181 16.24 -3.04 -15.80
C PHE A 181 17.24 -3.04 -14.63
N MET A 182 16.82 -2.51 -13.48
CA MET A 182 17.68 -2.48 -12.29
C MET A 182 18.03 -3.87 -11.77
N LEU A 183 17.06 -4.78 -11.77
CA LEU A 183 17.26 -6.16 -11.32
C LEU A 183 18.27 -6.89 -12.21
N PHE A 184 18.20 -6.73 -13.54
CA PHE A 184 19.18 -7.32 -14.45
C PHE A 184 20.60 -6.81 -14.20
N TYR A 185 20.75 -5.53 -13.88
CA TYR A 185 22.05 -5.01 -13.46
C TYR A 185 22.50 -5.59 -12.12
N CYS A 186 21.59 -5.71 -11.15
CA CYS A 186 21.87 -6.32 -9.85
C CYS A 186 22.38 -7.77 -9.99
N MET A 187 21.86 -8.54 -10.96
CA MET A 187 22.34 -9.90 -11.25
C MET A 187 23.82 -9.96 -11.68
N GLY A 188 24.42 -8.84 -12.12
CA GLY A 188 25.85 -8.74 -12.39
C GLY A 188 26.72 -8.80 -11.13
N PHE A 189 26.19 -8.41 -9.97
CA PHE A 189 26.87 -8.49 -8.67
C PHE A 189 26.82 -9.91 -8.12
N LYS A 190 27.83 -10.73 -8.43
CA LYS A 190 27.83 -12.15 -8.07
C LYS A 190 27.64 -12.40 -6.58
N GLN A 191 28.28 -11.62 -5.70
CA GLN A 191 28.22 -11.84 -4.26
C GLN A 191 26.99 -11.16 -3.63
N GLY A 192 26.75 -9.88 -3.91
CA GLY A 192 25.60 -9.14 -3.40
C GLY A 192 24.26 -9.75 -3.81
N PHE A 193 24.10 -10.14 -5.07
CA PHE A 193 22.85 -10.73 -5.55
C PHE A 193 22.61 -12.11 -4.97
N ALA A 194 23.64 -12.96 -4.89
CA ALA A 194 23.53 -14.28 -4.28
C ALA A 194 23.16 -14.20 -2.79
N ASN A 195 23.77 -13.25 -2.06
CA ASN A 195 23.44 -13.00 -0.66
C ASN A 195 22.01 -12.47 -0.51
N ALA A 196 21.56 -11.56 -1.36
CA ALA A 196 20.18 -11.04 -1.35
C ALA A 196 19.15 -12.14 -1.65
N PHE A 197 19.44 -12.99 -2.63
CA PHE A 197 18.59 -14.12 -2.97
C PHE A 197 18.51 -15.12 -1.81
N SER A 198 19.65 -15.49 -1.23
CA SER A 198 19.69 -16.38 -0.06
C SER A 198 18.96 -15.76 1.13
N TYR A 199 19.15 -14.48 1.41
CA TYR A 199 18.48 -13.79 2.51
C TYR A 199 16.95 -13.82 2.41
N LEU A 200 16.41 -13.68 1.19
CA LEU A 200 14.97 -13.65 0.95
C LEU A 200 14.33 -15.04 0.76
N PHE A 201 15.06 -16.00 0.19
CA PHE A 201 14.49 -17.24 -0.32
C PHE A 201 15.13 -18.52 0.24
N TYR A 202 16.25 -18.43 0.94
CA TYR A 202 16.85 -19.59 1.60
C TYR A 202 16.30 -19.77 3.02
N PRO A 203 15.88 -20.98 3.42
CA PRO A 203 15.32 -21.22 4.74
C PRO A 203 16.29 -20.92 5.89
N ASP A 204 16.02 -19.85 6.64
CA ASP A 204 16.70 -19.54 7.90
C ASP A 204 15.68 -19.11 8.97
N PHE A 205 15.40 -19.98 9.93
CA PHE A 205 14.45 -19.75 11.01
C PHE A 205 15.08 -19.13 12.27
N SER A 206 16.39 -18.83 12.26
CA SER A 206 17.11 -18.33 13.43
C SER A 206 16.63 -16.96 13.92
N TYR A 207 16.03 -16.16 13.03
CA TYR A 207 15.54 -14.81 13.31
C TYR A 207 14.01 -14.71 13.49
N PHE A 208 13.30 -15.84 13.63
CA PHE A 208 11.86 -15.82 13.87
C PHE A 208 11.51 -15.13 15.19
N LYS A 209 10.59 -14.16 15.13
CA LYS A 209 9.97 -13.53 16.29
C LYS A 209 8.45 -13.65 16.17
N PHE A 210 7.75 -13.77 17.30
CA PHE A 210 6.29 -13.75 17.28
C PHE A 210 5.73 -12.43 16.74
N SER A 211 6.45 -11.31 16.95
CA SER A 211 6.13 -10.01 16.33
C SER A 211 6.12 -10.06 14.80
N SER A 212 6.95 -10.92 14.17
CA SER A 212 7.03 -11.06 12.71
C SER A 212 5.69 -11.50 12.09
N ILE A 213 4.87 -12.26 12.83
CA ILE A 213 3.53 -12.68 12.38
C ILE A 213 2.62 -11.46 12.22
N ALA A 214 2.62 -10.58 13.22
CA ALA A 214 1.78 -9.39 13.23
C ALA A 214 2.20 -8.38 12.15
N GLU A 215 3.51 -8.17 12.00
CA GLU A 215 4.07 -7.31 10.96
C GLU A 215 3.78 -7.85 9.55
N ALA A 216 3.89 -9.16 9.33
CA ALA A 216 3.60 -9.77 8.04
C ALA A 216 2.12 -9.68 7.65
N LEU A 217 1.20 -9.88 8.60
CA LEU A 217 -0.23 -9.69 8.37
C LEU A 217 -0.56 -8.22 8.10
N GLY A 218 -0.03 -7.30 8.92
CA GLY A 218 -0.21 -5.86 8.74
C GLY A 218 0.28 -5.39 7.38
N LEU A 219 1.46 -5.88 6.95
CA LEU A 219 1.99 -5.59 5.62
C LEU A 219 1.10 -6.14 4.51
N ALA A 220 0.59 -7.37 4.62
CA ALA A 220 -0.33 -7.95 3.62
C ALA A 220 -1.59 -7.10 3.44
N PHE A 221 -2.12 -6.51 4.51
CA PHE A 221 -3.32 -5.68 4.45
C PHE A 221 -3.02 -4.29 3.90
N PHE A 222 -1.88 -3.73 4.30
CA PHE A 222 -1.39 -2.45 3.81
C PHE A 222 -1.11 -2.51 2.30
N THR A 223 -0.36 -3.50 1.82
CA THR A 223 -0.04 -3.62 0.38
C THR A 223 -1.30 -3.87 -0.43
N LEU A 224 -2.21 -4.74 0.00
CA LEU A 224 -3.44 -4.99 -0.76
C LEU A 224 -4.52 -3.89 -0.61
N CYS A 225 -4.29 -2.84 0.19
CA CYS A 225 -5.28 -1.79 0.51
C CYS A 225 -6.62 -2.35 1.02
N LEU A 226 -6.56 -3.38 1.88
CA LEU A 226 -7.74 -4.08 2.40
C LEU A 226 -8.43 -3.29 3.51
N GLY A 227 -9.76 -3.39 3.58
CA GLY A 227 -10.56 -2.88 4.69
C GLY A 227 -10.97 -1.41 4.56
N ILE A 228 -10.39 -0.65 3.63
CA ILE A 228 -10.67 0.79 3.46
C ILE A 228 -11.56 1.11 2.26
N GLY A 229 -12.07 0.09 1.55
CA GLY A 229 -13.04 0.25 0.46
C GLY A 229 -12.46 0.66 -0.90
N CYS A 230 -11.14 0.68 -1.06
CA CYS A 230 -10.48 0.93 -2.34
C CYS A 230 -10.94 -0.07 -3.41
N ILE A 231 -10.86 -1.37 -3.09
CA ILE A 231 -11.20 -2.45 -4.03
C ILE A 231 -12.70 -2.47 -4.31
N VAL A 232 -13.53 -2.23 -3.30
CA VAL A 232 -14.99 -2.10 -3.46
C VAL A 232 -15.32 -0.98 -4.45
N THR A 233 -14.69 0.18 -4.28
CA THR A 233 -14.91 1.35 -5.14
C THR A 233 -14.47 1.07 -6.57
N TYR A 234 -13.29 0.50 -6.81
CA TYR A 234 -12.82 0.19 -8.16
C TYR A 234 -13.64 -0.91 -8.83
N SER A 235 -14.03 -1.95 -8.08
CA SER A 235 -14.83 -3.06 -8.60
C SER A 235 -16.29 -2.69 -8.86
N SER A 236 -16.79 -1.59 -8.29
CA SER A 236 -18.09 -1.01 -8.68
C SER A 236 -18.12 -0.66 -10.17
N ALA A 237 -16.99 -0.25 -10.76
CA ALA A 237 -16.84 0.06 -12.18
C ALA A 237 -16.40 -1.15 -13.04
N LEU A 238 -16.55 -2.38 -12.55
CA LEU A 238 -16.20 -3.61 -13.29
C LEU A 238 -17.36 -4.14 -14.17
N ASP A 239 -17.10 -4.51 -15.42
CA ASP A 239 -18.12 -5.17 -16.27
C ASP A 239 -18.56 -6.54 -15.70
N LYS A 240 -19.87 -6.83 -15.79
CA LYS A 240 -20.50 -8.11 -15.45
C LYS A 240 -19.96 -9.30 -16.26
N LYS A 241 -19.28 -9.08 -17.40
CA LYS A 241 -18.65 -10.15 -18.20
C LYS A 241 -17.22 -10.47 -17.78
N THR A 242 -16.56 -9.62 -17.01
CA THR A 242 -15.15 -9.82 -16.63
C THR A 242 -14.98 -10.96 -15.63
N ASN A 243 -13.99 -11.81 -15.85
CA ASN A 243 -13.56 -12.82 -14.88
C ASN A 243 -12.75 -12.14 -13.76
N PHE A 244 -13.46 -11.75 -12.70
CA PHE A 244 -12.86 -11.02 -11.59
C PHE A 244 -11.91 -11.87 -10.75
N ILE A 245 -12.09 -13.19 -10.73
CA ILE A 245 -11.20 -14.11 -9.99
C ILE A 245 -9.84 -14.11 -10.67
N LYS A 246 -9.80 -14.33 -11.99
CA LYS A 246 -8.56 -14.30 -12.77
C LYS A 246 -7.87 -12.92 -12.68
N SER A 247 -8.64 -11.83 -12.76
CA SER A 247 -8.11 -10.48 -12.55
C SER A 247 -7.51 -10.31 -11.16
N SER A 248 -8.18 -10.81 -10.11
CA SER A 248 -7.69 -10.72 -8.73
C SER A 248 -6.41 -11.51 -8.52
N VAL A 249 -6.29 -12.70 -9.11
CA VAL A 249 -5.03 -13.47 -9.10
C VAL A 249 -3.91 -12.67 -9.73
N TYR A 250 -4.11 -12.07 -10.90
CA TYR A 250 -3.10 -11.23 -11.54
C TYR A 250 -2.70 -10.02 -10.69
N ILE A 251 -3.65 -9.36 -10.05
CA ILE A 251 -3.38 -8.22 -9.17
C ILE A 251 -2.47 -8.63 -8.00
N VAL A 252 -2.80 -9.73 -7.31
CA VAL A 252 -1.99 -10.21 -6.17
C VAL A 252 -0.62 -10.71 -6.63
N LEU A 253 -0.54 -11.40 -7.78
CA LEU A 253 0.75 -11.84 -8.32
C LEU A 253 1.65 -10.67 -8.72
N ILE A 254 1.09 -9.62 -9.35
CA ILE A 254 1.83 -8.40 -9.67
C ILE A 254 2.34 -7.75 -8.38
N ASN A 255 1.49 -7.64 -7.35
CA ASN A 255 1.86 -7.11 -6.04
C ASN A 255 3.06 -7.85 -5.42
N LEU A 256 2.99 -9.18 -5.37
CA LEU A 256 4.07 -10.02 -4.83
C LEU A 256 5.35 -9.93 -5.68
N LEU A 257 5.21 -9.96 -7.01
CA LEU A 257 6.35 -9.87 -7.92
C LEU A 257 7.10 -8.55 -7.72
N ILE A 258 6.39 -7.42 -7.63
CA ILE A 258 7.03 -6.12 -7.38
C ILE A 258 7.70 -6.08 -6.00
N SER A 259 7.08 -6.62 -4.95
CA SER A 259 7.71 -6.74 -3.63
C SER A 259 9.04 -7.49 -3.71
N PHE A 260 9.10 -8.61 -4.42
CA PHE A 260 10.31 -9.42 -4.52
C PHE A 260 11.39 -8.78 -5.37
N ILE A 261 11.01 -8.15 -6.48
CA ILE A 261 11.99 -7.41 -7.30
C ILE A 261 12.58 -6.24 -6.50
N MET A 262 11.73 -5.47 -5.80
CA MET A 262 12.19 -4.37 -4.94
C MET A 262 13.09 -4.87 -3.81
N GLY A 263 12.69 -5.95 -3.13
CA GLY A 263 13.50 -6.58 -2.08
C GLY A 263 14.86 -7.02 -2.61
N LEU A 264 14.91 -7.73 -3.74
CA LEU A 264 16.15 -8.18 -4.36
C LEU A 264 17.07 -7.01 -4.72
N ILE A 265 16.54 -5.93 -5.32
CA ILE A 265 17.32 -4.73 -5.63
C ILE A 265 17.91 -4.12 -4.35
N VAL A 266 17.06 -3.87 -3.34
CA VAL A 266 17.48 -3.22 -2.09
C VAL A 266 18.55 -4.05 -1.38
N PHE A 267 18.31 -5.35 -1.20
CA PHE A 267 19.24 -6.22 -0.48
C PHE A 267 20.51 -6.51 -1.28
N THR A 268 20.46 -6.52 -2.62
CA THR A 268 21.67 -6.70 -3.44
C THR A 268 22.65 -5.58 -3.18
N PHE A 269 22.20 -4.32 -3.23
CA PHE A 269 23.09 -3.19 -2.96
C PHE A 269 23.61 -3.20 -1.52
N ILE A 270 22.74 -3.51 -0.55
CA ILE A 270 23.14 -3.59 0.86
C ILE A 270 24.26 -4.62 1.05
N PHE A 271 24.10 -5.84 0.52
CA PHE A 271 25.08 -6.90 0.71
C PHE A 271 26.33 -6.74 -0.15
N GLU A 272 26.21 -6.21 -1.37
CA GLU A 272 27.36 -5.97 -2.25
C GLU A 272 28.36 -5.02 -1.59
N PHE A 273 27.87 -4.02 -0.89
CA PHE A 273 28.70 -3.00 -0.26
C PHE A 273 28.87 -3.20 1.26
N GLY A 274 28.59 -4.40 1.76
CA GLY A 274 28.86 -4.80 3.14
C GLY A 274 28.04 -4.06 4.21
N ALA A 275 26.91 -3.43 3.83
CA ALA A 275 26.03 -2.76 4.77
C ALA A 275 25.16 -3.78 5.53
N ASN A 276 24.76 -3.44 6.76
CA ASN A 276 23.89 -4.28 7.57
C ASN A 276 22.41 -3.90 7.34
N PRO A 277 21.56 -4.80 6.82
CA PRO A 277 20.15 -4.52 6.56
C PRO A 277 19.35 -4.13 7.81
N HIS A 278 19.78 -4.56 9.00
CA HIS A 278 19.07 -4.38 10.27
C HIS A 278 19.26 -3.00 10.92
N THR A 279 20.16 -2.15 10.39
CA THR A 279 20.62 -0.95 11.11
C THR A 279 19.82 0.32 10.85
N GLN A 280 19.07 0.38 9.75
CA GLN A 280 18.51 1.65 9.25
C GLN A 280 16.99 1.76 9.37
N GLY A 281 16.28 0.66 9.66
CA GLY A 281 14.82 0.62 9.74
C GLY A 281 14.15 1.35 8.56
N ALA A 282 13.23 2.27 8.87
CA ALA A 282 12.57 3.13 7.89
C ALA A 282 13.52 3.96 6.98
N GLY A 283 14.75 4.20 7.41
CA GLY A 283 15.77 4.93 6.66
C GLY A 283 16.47 4.12 5.55
N ILE A 284 16.24 2.80 5.45
CA ILE A 284 17.02 1.89 4.58
C ILE A 284 17.09 2.35 3.11
N VAL A 285 15.99 2.91 2.59
CA VAL A 285 15.92 3.42 1.22
C VAL A 285 16.58 4.80 1.08
N PHE A 286 16.37 5.70 2.04
CA PHE A 286 16.78 7.11 1.94
C PHE A 286 18.22 7.35 2.40
N VAL A 287 18.75 6.46 3.22
CA VAL A 287 20.10 6.51 3.80
C VAL A 287 21.00 5.51 3.08
N SER A 288 20.70 4.21 3.20
CA SER A 288 21.58 3.17 2.64
C SER A 288 21.67 3.32 1.13
N LEU A 289 20.55 3.18 0.41
CA LEU A 289 20.62 3.15 -1.06
C LEU A 289 21.23 4.42 -1.66
N MET A 290 20.93 5.60 -1.11
CA MET A 290 21.53 6.84 -1.59
C MET A 290 23.06 6.85 -1.51
N SER A 291 23.63 6.39 -0.40
CA SER A 291 25.09 6.29 -0.25
C SER A 291 25.69 5.16 -1.09
N LEU A 292 24.96 4.05 -1.24
CA LEU A 292 25.43 2.88 -1.97
C LEU A 292 25.44 3.12 -3.49
N PHE A 293 24.48 3.87 -4.03
CA PHE A 293 24.50 4.25 -5.43
C PHE A 293 25.73 5.09 -5.79
N ASN A 294 26.26 5.90 -4.87
CA ASN A 294 27.48 6.67 -5.12
C ASN A 294 28.69 5.76 -5.44
N GLN A 295 28.72 4.53 -4.92
CA GLN A 295 29.79 3.57 -5.17
C GLN A 295 29.82 3.08 -6.62
N LEU A 296 28.74 3.28 -7.39
CA LEU A 296 28.67 2.98 -8.82
C LEU A 296 29.22 4.12 -9.72
N GLY A 297 29.73 5.20 -9.14
CA GLY A 297 30.20 6.38 -9.88
C GLY A 297 29.07 7.04 -10.69
N ALA A 298 29.33 7.35 -11.96
CA ALA A 298 28.35 8.04 -12.82
C ALA A 298 27.05 7.25 -13.03
N LEU A 299 27.12 5.91 -13.07
CA LEU A 299 25.93 5.07 -13.17
C LEU A 299 25.05 5.18 -11.91
N GLY A 300 25.64 5.51 -10.76
CA GLY A 300 24.93 5.72 -9.50
C GLY A 300 23.76 6.69 -9.61
N TYR A 301 23.96 7.81 -10.32
CA TYR A 301 22.94 8.85 -10.51
C TYR A 301 21.74 8.31 -11.30
N ILE A 302 22.00 7.52 -12.35
CA ILE A 302 20.96 6.89 -13.18
C ILE A 302 20.16 5.89 -12.32
N PHE A 303 20.85 5.05 -11.55
CA PHE A 303 20.21 4.05 -10.71
C PHE A 303 19.39 4.68 -9.58
N ALA A 304 19.93 5.70 -8.91
CA ALA A 304 19.23 6.45 -7.89
C ALA A 304 17.97 7.13 -8.46
N PHE A 305 18.10 7.84 -9.58
CA PHE A 305 16.98 8.49 -10.24
C PHE A 305 15.90 7.47 -10.65
N CYS A 306 16.28 6.38 -11.31
CA CYS A 306 15.36 5.31 -11.70
C CYS A 306 14.67 4.69 -10.48
N PHE A 307 15.41 4.39 -9.41
CA PHE A 307 14.86 3.80 -8.21
C PHE A 307 13.81 4.71 -7.56
N PHE A 308 14.16 5.97 -7.30
CA PHE A 308 13.25 6.92 -6.66
C PHE A 308 12.09 7.31 -7.57
N LEU A 309 12.27 7.35 -8.89
CA LEU A 309 11.17 7.56 -9.82
C LEU A 309 10.22 6.36 -9.86
N ALA A 310 10.72 5.12 -9.84
CA ALA A 310 9.89 3.93 -9.71
C ALA A 310 9.14 3.89 -8.37
N LEU A 311 9.80 4.33 -7.30
CA LEU A 311 9.19 4.48 -5.98
C LEU A 311 8.10 5.55 -5.97
N PHE A 312 8.32 6.68 -6.66
CA PHE A 312 7.32 7.74 -6.82
C PHE A 312 6.12 7.25 -7.65
N PHE A 313 6.37 6.49 -8.72
CA PHE A 313 5.34 5.85 -9.52
C PHE A 313 4.48 4.89 -8.71
N ALA A 314 5.08 4.06 -7.85
CA ALA A 314 4.35 3.22 -6.92
C ALA A 314 3.53 4.06 -5.92
N GLY A 315 4.16 5.11 -5.38
CA GLY A 315 3.52 6.02 -4.43
C GLY A 315 2.26 6.68 -4.98
N ILE A 316 2.36 7.27 -6.17
CA ILE A 316 1.26 8.05 -6.74
C ILE A 316 0.08 7.15 -7.13
N THR A 317 0.32 5.91 -7.58
CA THR A 317 -0.76 4.98 -7.97
C THR A 317 -1.57 4.49 -6.77
N SER A 318 -0.95 4.29 -5.60
CA SER A 318 -1.65 3.99 -4.35
C SER A 318 -2.33 5.23 -3.76
N ALA A 319 -1.69 6.40 -3.82
CA ALA A 319 -2.24 7.63 -3.25
C ALA A 319 -3.59 7.99 -3.89
N VAL A 320 -3.69 7.85 -5.22
CA VAL A 320 -4.95 8.11 -5.94
C VAL A 320 -6.06 7.11 -5.59
N SER A 321 -5.72 5.88 -5.19
CA SER A 321 -6.73 4.90 -4.77
C SER A 321 -7.28 5.16 -3.38
N MET A 322 -6.47 5.66 -2.45
CA MET A 322 -6.87 5.84 -1.05
C MET A 322 -7.91 6.95 -0.83
N ILE A 323 -7.89 8.02 -1.64
CA ILE A 323 -8.86 9.12 -1.55
C ILE A 323 -10.20 8.82 -2.25
N GLU A 324 -10.20 7.91 -3.21
CA GLU A 324 -11.34 7.67 -4.09
C GLU A 324 -12.58 7.11 -3.37
N PRO A 325 -12.48 6.18 -2.40
CA PRO A 325 -13.66 5.65 -1.69
C PRO A 325 -14.51 6.75 -1.03
N LEU A 326 -13.87 7.65 -0.27
CA LEU A 326 -14.58 8.73 0.39
C LEU A 326 -15.09 9.77 -0.62
N THR A 327 -14.32 10.03 -1.68
CA THR A 327 -14.77 10.91 -2.78
C THR A 327 -16.03 10.37 -3.44
N PHE A 328 -16.06 9.07 -3.74
CA PHE A 328 -17.20 8.40 -4.35
C PHE A 328 -18.42 8.38 -3.42
N TYR A 329 -18.19 8.13 -2.13
CA TYR A 329 -19.23 8.26 -1.11
C TYR A 329 -19.84 9.66 -1.07
N MET A 330 -19.02 10.71 -1.06
CA MET A 330 -19.52 12.08 -0.97
C MET A 330 -20.34 12.49 -2.20
N ILE A 331 -19.90 12.09 -3.39
CA ILE A 331 -20.63 12.34 -4.63
C ILE A 331 -21.99 11.62 -4.60
N ASN A 332 -22.02 10.33 -4.25
CA ASN A 332 -23.26 9.55 -4.28
C ASN A 332 -24.26 9.97 -3.20
N ASN A 333 -23.79 10.31 -2.01
CA ASN A 333 -24.65 10.51 -0.83
C ASN A 333 -25.02 11.98 -0.59
N TYR A 334 -24.16 12.93 -0.96
CA TYR A 334 -24.40 14.36 -0.80
C TYR A 334 -24.62 15.10 -2.12
N GLN A 335 -24.55 14.40 -3.27
CA GLN A 335 -24.79 14.95 -4.60
C GLN A 335 -23.93 16.19 -4.91
N ILE A 336 -22.74 16.27 -4.30
CA ILE A 336 -21.78 17.35 -4.57
C ILE A 336 -20.87 16.99 -5.74
N SER A 337 -20.34 18.01 -6.42
CA SER A 337 -19.39 17.81 -7.50
C SER A 337 -18.10 17.14 -6.99
N ARG A 338 -17.44 16.37 -7.86
CA ARG A 338 -16.17 15.70 -7.55
C ARG A 338 -15.10 16.67 -7.06
N VAL A 339 -14.98 17.83 -7.69
CA VAL A 339 -13.99 18.85 -7.29
C VAL A 339 -14.29 19.37 -5.89
N LYS A 340 -15.57 19.62 -5.56
CA LYS A 340 -15.97 20.04 -4.21
C LYS A 340 -15.69 18.95 -3.17
N ALA A 341 -15.99 17.70 -3.47
CA ALA A 341 -15.66 16.56 -2.60
C ALA A 341 -14.14 16.47 -2.35
N LEU A 342 -13.34 16.54 -3.40
CA LEU A 342 -11.88 16.49 -3.30
C LEU A 342 -11.29 17.70 -2.57
N PHE A 343 -11.88 18.89 -2.69
CA PHE A 343 -11.45 20.04 -1.91
C PHE A 343 -11.69 19.82 -0.41
N LEU A 344 -12.88 19.35 -0.02
CA LEU A 344 -13.22 19.10 1.37
C LEU A 344 -12.34 17.99 1.97
N ILE A 345 -12.22 16.85 1.29
CA ILE A 345 -11.38 15.74 1.73
C ILE A 345 -9.90 16.15 1.72
N GLY A 346 -9.47 16.85 0.67
CA GLY A 346 -8.11 17.34 0.49
C GLY A 346 -7.68 18.29 1.60
N LEU A 347 -8.58 19.14 2.10
CA LEU A 347 -8.30 20.00 3.26
C LEU A 347 -7.94 19.17 4.50
N PHE A 348 -8.69 18.11 4.79
CA PHE A 348 -8.37 17.20 5.90
C PHE A 348 -7.03 16.50 5.70
N VAL A 349 -6.79 15.95 4.50
CA VAL A 349 -5.52 15.28 4.16
C VAL A 349 -4.33 16.24 4.30
N PHE A 350 -4.49 17.48 3.82
CA PHE A 350 -3.45 18.49 3.90
C PHE A 350 -3.13 18.86 5.34
N VAL A 351 -4.14 19.15 6.17
CA VAL A 351 -3.96 19.50 7.58
C VAL A 351 -3.28 18.35 8.34
N PHE A 352 -3.76 17.11 8.19
CA PHE A 352 -3.18 15.96 8.87
C PHE A 352 -1.74 15.68 8.39
N GLY A 353 -1.47 15.83 7.09
CA GLY A 353 -0.12 15.70 6.55
C GLY A 353 0.85 16.77 7.09
N ILE A 354 0.39 18.02 7.25
CA ILE A 354 1.18 19.07 7.92
C ILE A 354 1.43 18.71 9.39
N CYS A 355 0.43 18.22 10.12
CA CYS A 355 0.62 17.76 11.49
C CYS A 355 1.67 16.63 11.58
N CYS A 356 1.69 15.70 10.61
CA CYS A 356 2.73 14.67 10.51
C CYS A 356 4.12 15.26 10.26
N ILE A 357 4.25 16.28 9.40
CA ILE A 357 5.55 16.94 9.16
C ILE A 357 6.02 17.67 10.42
N LEU A 358 5.12 18.40 11.08
CA LEU A 358 5.45 19.12 12.32
C LEU A 358 5.81 18.17 13.46
N SER A 359 5.18 16.99 13.54
CA SER A 359 5.51 16.00 14.57
C SER A 359 6.91 15.41 14.41
N LEU A 360 7.46 15.39 13.19
CA LEU A 360 8.82 14.92 12.94
C LEU A 360 9.87 16.03 13.10
N ASN A 361 9.44 17.29 13.10
CA ASN A 361 10.33 18.44 13.23
C ASN A 361 10.74 18.67 14.68
N LEU A 362 12.03 18.88 14.95
CA LEU A 362 12.56 19.03 16.32
C LEU A 362 11.94 20.20 17.08
N ASN A 363 11.64 21.31 16.39
CA ASN A 363 11.09 22.51 17.04
C ASN A 363 9.63 22.34 17.47
N PHE A 364 8.89 21.44 16.81
CA PHE A 364 7.45 21.25 17.04
C PHE A 364 7.11 19.86 17.61
N PHE A 365 8.12 18.98 17.75
CA PHE A 365 7.96 17.60 18.23
C PHE A 365 7.16 17.51 19.52
N SER A 366 7.45 18.35 20.52
CA SER A 366 6.77 18.33 21.82
C SER A 366 5.28 18.69 21.73
N MET A 367 4.90 19.57 20.80
CA MET A 367 3.51 20.01 20.60
C MET A 367 2.67 18.96 19.85
N PHE A 368 3.32 18.12 19.03
CA PHE A 368 2.68 17.11 18.19
C PHE A 368 3.08 15.67 18.57
N SER A 369 3.48 15.47 19.83
CA SER A 369 3.71 14.14 20.41
C SER A 369 2.62 13.79 21.40
N PHE A 370 2.04 12.61 21.24
CA PHE A 370 0.96 12.10 22.08
C PHE A 370 1.31 10.68 22.53
N PHE A 371 1.05 10.35 23.80
CA PHE A 371 1.36 9.03 24.38
C PHE A 371 2.83 8.59 24.16
N GLY A 372 3.76 9.54 24.18
CA GLY A 372 5.20 9.28 23.97
C GLY A 372 5.59 8.92 22.54
N LYS A 373 4.71 9.14 21.55
CA LYS A 373 4.97 8.92 20.12
C LYS A 373 4.63 10.18 19.34
N ASP A 374 5.37 10.45 18.27
CA ASP A 374 5.04 11.51 17.33
C ASP A 374 3.73 11.20 16.58
N PHE A 375 3.02 12.25 16.15
CA PHE A 375 1.74 12.13 15.47
C PHE A 375 1.81 11.29 14.19
N PHE A 376 2.91 11.36 13.41
CA PHE A 376 3.12 10.51 12.23
C PHE A 376 3.09 9.03 12.62
N THR A 377 3.89 8.62 13.62
CA THR A 377 3.95 7.24 14.10
C THR A 377 2.62 6.79 14.70
N LEU A 378 1.93 7.67 15.44
CA LEU A 378 0.61 7.37 16.00
C LEU A 378 -0.41 7.09 14.88
N LEU A 379 -0.42 7.91 13.83
CA LEU A 379 -1.36 7.78 12.72
C LEU A 379 -1.08 6.52 11.89
N ASP A 380 0.19 6.19 11.61
CA ASP A 380 0.56 4.93 10.95
C ASP A 380 0.14 3.71 11.79
N LYS A 381 0.46 3.70 13.10
CA LYS A 381 0.06 2.57 13.97
C LYS A 381 -1.45 2.44 14.09
N LEU A 382 -2.18 3.55 14.28
CA LEU A 382 -3.64 3.54 14.36
C LEU A 382 -4.26 2.95 13.09
N THR A 383 -3.75 3.31 11.93
CA THR A 383 -4.29 2.85 10.65
C THR A 383 -3.88 1.40 10.35
N SER A 384 -2.57 1.12 10.32
CA SER A 384 -2.01 -0.17 9.95
C SER A 384 -2.42 -1.30 10.92
N ASN A 385 -2.49 -1.03 12.22
CA ASN A 385 -2.75 -2.07 13.23
C ASN A 385 -4.22 -2.17 13.64
N PHE A 386 -5.01 -1.10 13.47
CA PHE A 386 -6.42 -1.10 13.91
C PHE A 386 -7.40 -0.87 12.76
N LEU A 387 -7.37 0.29 12.10
CA LEU A 387 -8.44 0.63 11.14
C LEU A 387 -8.52 -0.31 9.94
N LEU A 388 -7.37 -0.65 9.34
CA LEU A 388 -7.31 -1.59 8.20
C LEU A 388 -7.77 -3.00 8.62
N PRO A 389 -7.21 -3.61 9.68
CA PRO A 389 -7.67 -4.89 10.22
C PRO A 389 -9.16 -4.92 10.60
N LEU A 390 -9.68 -3.89 11.28
CA LEU A 390 -11.09 -3.80 11.65
C LEU A 390 -12.00 -3.69 10.43
N GLY A 391 -11.60 -2.91 9.42
CA GLY A 391 -12.32 -2.83 8.16
C GLY A 391 -12.35 -4.18 7.43
N ALA A 392 -11.23 -4.91 7.44
CA ALA A 392 -11.11 -6.24 6.87
C ALA A 392 -11.99 -7.27 7.62
N ILE A 393 -12.05 -7.20 8.96
CA ILE A 393 -12.98 -8.01 9.78
C ILE A 393 -14.43 -7.66 9.43
N ALA A 394 -14.78 -6.38 9.37
CA ALA A 394 -16.14 -5.93 9.06
C ALA A 394 -16.57 -6.43 7.67
N CYS A 395 -15.70 -6.32 6.66
CA CYS A 395 -15.94 -6.89 5.34
C CYS A 395 -16.12 -8.42 5.39
N SER A 396 -15.23 -9.13 6.08
CA SER A 396 -15.27 -10.59 6.19
C SER A 396 -16.57 -11.09 6.83
N ILE A 397 -16.95 -10.51 7.98
CA ILE A 397 -18.20 -10.84 8.68
C ILE A 397 -19.40 -10.52 7.80
N PHE A 398 -19.40 -9.34 7.16
CA PHE A 398 -20.51 -8.92 6.32
C PHE A 398 -20.72 -9.86 5.13
N VAL A 399 -19.68 -10.12 4.34
CA VAL A 399 -19.75 -11.01 3.16
C VAL A 399 -20.04 -12.45 3.58
N GLY A 400 -19.46 -12.90 4.70
CA GLY A 400 -19.65 -14.25 5.23
C GLY A 400 -21.09 -14.53 5.68
N PHE A 401 -21.72 -13.58 6.38
CA PHE A 401 -22.97 -13.84 7.11
C PHE A 401 -24.16 -12.95 6.70
N PHE A 402 -23.93 -11.75 6.18
CA PHE A 402 -24.97 -10.74 5.96
C PHE A 402 -25.33 -10.51 4.49
N ILE A 403 -24.59 -11.07 3.54
CA ILE A 403 -24.96 -11.09 2.12
C ILE A 403 -25.59 -12.43 1.74
N ASN A 404 -26.58 -12.40 0.82
CA ASN A 404 -27.21 -13.61 0.32
C ASN A 404 -26.20 -14.53 -0.40
N LYS A 405 -25.92 -15.69 0.21
CA LYS A 405 -25.01 -16.72 -0.34
C LYS A 405 -25.33 -17.11 -1.78
N LYS A 406 -26.61 -17.18 -2.17
CA LYS A 406 -27.02 -17.53 -3.55
C LYS A 406 -26.61 -16.42 -4.54
N GLN A 407 -26.72 -15.16 -4.12
CA GLN A 407 -26.34 -14.01 -4.94
C GLN A 407 -24.82 -13.95 -5.15
N ILE A 408 -24.03 -14.19 -4.10
CA ILE A 408 -22.57 -14.29 -4.24
C ILE A 408 -22.21 -15.51 -5.09
N TYR A 409 -22.77 -16.68 -4.81
CA TYR A 409 -22.46 -17.88 -5.57
C TYR A 409 -22.75 -17.72 -7.06
N LYS A 410 -23.82 -17.02 -7.45
CA LYS A 410 -24.17 -16.76 -8.86
C LYS A 410 -23.07 -16.05 -9.65
N ILE A 411 -22.28 -15.19 -9.02
CA ILE A 411 -21.16 -14.51 -9.71
C ILE A 411 -19.88 -15.36 -9.69
N PHE A 412 -19.64 -16.16 -8.65
CA PHE A 412 -18.48 -17.05 -8.55
C PHE A 412 -18.61 -18.32 -9.39
N SER A 413 -19.82 -18.89 -9.50
CA SER A 413 -20.09 -20.16 -10.17
C SER A 413 -19.77 -20.18 -11.66
N LYS A 414 -19.59 -19.00 -12.27
CA LYS A 414 -19.15 -18.86 -13.67
C LYS A 414 -17.67 -19.17 -13.86
N PHE A 415 -16.88 -19.16 -12.79
CA PHE A 415 -15.42 -19.16 -12.86
C PHE A 415 -14.77 -20.20 -11.95
N ILE A 416 -15.45 -20.62 -10.87
CA ILE A 416 -14.96 -21.65 -9.94
C ILE A 416 -16.03 -22.67 -9.60
N SER A 417 -15.59 -23.85 -9.18
CA SER A 417 -16.48 -24.92 -8.72
C SER A 417 -17.15 -24.58 -7.39
N ARG A 418 -18.27 -25.25 -7.10
CA ARG A 418 -18.97 -25.12 -5.80
C ARG A 418 -18.06 -25.45 -4.62
N LYS A 419 -17.19 -26.45 -4.74
CA LYS A 419 -16.27 -26.84 -3.67
C LYS A 419 -15.31 -25.70 -3.30
N ILE A 420 -14.65 -25.09 -4.30
CA ILE A 420 -13.73 -23.96 -4.10
C ILE A 420 -14.46 -22.77 -3.50
N PHE A 421 -15.68 -22.47 -3.97
CA PHE A 421 -16.49 -21.39 -3.41
C PHE A 421 -16.81 -21.60 -1.92
N LEU A 422 -17.14 -22.84 -1.52
CA LEU A 422 -17.44 -23.15 -0.12
C LEU A 422 -16.19 -23.06 0.76
N ILE A 423 -15.01 -23.45 0.25
CA ILE A 423 -13.73 -23.26 0.93
C ILE A 423 -13.47 -21.76 1.15
N TRP A 424 -13.55 -20.95 0.09
CA TRP A 424 -13.38 -19.49 0.21
C TRP A 424 -14.39 -18.87 1.19
N LEU A 425 -15.65 -19.31 1.15
CA LEU A 425 -16.67 -18.81 2.07
C LEU A 425 -16.36 -19.21 3.53
N PHE A 426 -15.81 -20.40 3.76
CA PHE A 426 -15.35 -20.83 5.09
C PHE A 426 -14.18 -19.97 5.58
N PHE A 427 -13.22 -19.65 4.70
CA PHE A 427 -12.13 -18.72 5.01
C PHE A 427 -12.65 -17.35 5.40
N ILE A 428 -13.62 -16.80 4.68
CA ILE A 428 -14.21 -15.48 4.98
C ILE A 428 -15.03 -15.50 6.28
N ARG A 429 -15.75 -16.58 6.57
CA ARG A 429 -16.60 -16.67 7.77
C ARG A 429 -15.82 -16.85 9.06
N PHE A 430 -14.74 -17.61 9.02
CA PHE A 430 -14.08 -18.09 10.23
C PHE A 430 -12.59 -17.78 10.23
N ILE A 431 -11.84 -18.32 9.27
CA ILE A 431 -10.36 -18.26 9.30
C ILE A 431 -9.85 -16.82 9.27
N SER A 432 -10.34 -16.01 8.34
CA SER A 432 -9.90 -14.62 8.14
C SER A 432 -10.21 -13.75 9.36
N PRO A 433 -11.48 -13.62 9.83
CA PRO A 433 -11.76 -12.76 10.99
C PRO A 433 -11.09 -13.26 12.27
N ILE A 434 -11.01 -14.57 12.52
CA ILE A 434 -10.36 -15.12 13.72
C ILE A 434 -8.86 -14.82 13.69
N ALA A 435 -8.18 -15.09 12.57
CA ALA A 435 -6.75 -14.83 12.45
C ALA A 435 -6.41 -13.34 12.63
N ILE A 436 -7.24 -12.44 12.08
CA ILE A 436 -7.05 -10.99 12.29
C ILE A 436 -7.25 -10.62 13.75
N ILE A 437 -8.32 -11.11 14.40
CA ILE A 437 -8.57 -10.84 15.83
C ILE A 437 -7.41 -11.33 16.69
N LEU A 438 -6.90 -12.54 16.44
CA LEU A 438 -5.76 -13.08 17.20
C LEU A 438 -4.51 -12.21 17.07
N VAL A 439 -4.20 -11.75 15.86
CA VAL A 439 -3.05 -10.87 15.62
C VAL A 439 -3.27 -9.49 16.24
N MET A 440 -4.47 -8.91 16.11
CA MET A 440 -4.80 -7.63 16.75
C MET A 440 -4.71 -7.70 18.27
N CYS A 441 -5.22 -8.77 18.89
CA CYS A 441 -5.09 -8.99 20.32
C CYS A 441 -3.63 -9.05 20.73
N TYR A 442 -2.80 -9.80 20.00
CA TYR A 442 -1.36 -9.87 20.26
C TYR A 442 -0.69 -8.49 20.22
N GLN A 443 -1.03 -7.62 19.27
CA GLN A 443 -0.50 -6.26 19.16
C GLN A 443 -0.94 -5.30 20.29
N ILE A 444 -1.96 -5.64 21.08
CA ILE A 444 -2.37 -4.84 22.24
C ILE A 444 -1.53 -5.20 23.48
N PHE A 445 -1.07 -6.45 23.55
CA PHE A 445 -0.32 -6.98 24.70
C PHE A 445 1.20 -6.85 24.58
N VAL A 446 1.71 -6.40 23.42
CA VAL A 446 3.13 -6.18 23.10
C VAL A 446 3.31 -4.74 22.66
#